data_AF-A0A496PZC7-F1
#
_entry.id   AF-A0A496PZC7-F1
#
_cell.length_a   1.000
_cell.length_b   1.000
_cell.length_c   1.000
_cell.angle_alpha   90.00
_cell.angle_beta   90.00
_cell.angle_gamma   90.00
#
_symmetry.space_group_name_H-M   'P 1'
#
loop_
_entity.id
_entity.type
_entity.pdbx_description
1 polymer ?
#
loop_
_entity_poly.entity_id
_entity_poly.type
_entity_poly.pdbx_seq_one_letter_code
_entity_poly.pdbx_strand_id
1 'polypeptide(L)' 'MKKDPKLQPATREKTCQVCGSTFIYPEKGSKATRFHCESCADLPVHFRKTLTRLGKRIRTLERKIRTL' A
#
# COMPACT_ATOMS: atom_id res chain seq x y z
N MET A 1 26.43 -22.77 -6.50
CA MET A 1 25.42 -22.41 -7.53
C MET A 1 24.76 -21.10 -7.12
N LYS A 2 24.98 -20.00 -7.87
CA LYS A 2 24.24 -18.75 -7.66
C LYS A 2 22.83 -18.99 -8.20
N LYS A 3 21.82 -18.95 -7.33
CA LYS A 3 20.43 -19.16 -7.72
C LYS A 3 20.00 -17.95 -8.55
N ASP A 4 19.72 -18.15 -9.83
CA ASP A 4 19.19 -17.08 -10.67
C ASP A 4 17.93 -16.49 -10.02
N PRO A 5 17.84 -15.17 -9.85
CA PRO A 5 16.65 -14.56 -9.28
C PRO A 5 15.47 -14.89 -10.17
N LYS A 6 14.45 -15.53 -9.61
CA LYS A 6 13.17 -15.77 -10.28
C LYS A 6 12.68 -14.42 -10.83
N LEU A 7 12.51 -14.29 -12.15
CA LEU A 7 11.89 -13.10 -12.75
C LEU A 7 10.55 -12.89 -12.06
N GLN A 8 10.44 -11.79 -11.31
CA GLN A 8 9.17 -11.45 -10.70
C GLN A 8 8.21 -11.05 -11.83
N PRO A 9 6.96 -11.54 -11.81
CA PRO A 9 6.00 -11.27 -12.86
C PRO A 9 5.77 -9.76 -13.01
N ALA A 10 5.43 -9.35 -14.24
CA ALA A 10 5.24 -7.96 -14.68
C ALA A 10 4.69 -7.05 -13.57
N THR A 11 5.39 -5.95 -13.33
CA THR A 11 5.01 -4.82 -12.48
C THR A 11 3.51 -4.56 -12.62
N ARG A 12 2.76 -4.66 -11.52
CA ARG A 12 1.31 -4.40 -11.50
C ARG A 12 1.00 -3.20 -10.62
N GLU A 13 0.02 -2.43 -11.03
CA GLU A 13 -0.63 -1.48 -10.13
C GLU A 13 -1.30 -2.21 -8.96
N LYS A 14 -1.10 -1.68 -7.77
CA LYS A 14 -1.63 -2.13 -6.49
C LYS A 14 -2.18 -0.94 -5.73
N THR A 15 -3.15 -1.19 -4.87
CA THR A 15 -3.69 -0.17 -3.94
C THR A 15 -3.20 -0.46 -2.54
N CYS A 16 -2.62 0.54 -1.87
CA CYS A 16 -2.10 0.42 -0.52
C CYS A 16 -3.24 0.22 0.48
N GLN A 17 -3.13 -0.80 1.34
CA GLN A 17 -4.16 -1.10 2.34
C GLN A 17 -4.24 -0.09 3.50
N VAL A 18 -3.20 0.74 3.67
CA VAL A 18 -3.14 1.76 4.72
C VAL A 18 -3.74 3.08 4.23
N CYS A 19 -3.08 3.72 3.27
CA CYS A 19 -3.48 5.04 2.78
C CYS A 19 -4.43 5.01 1.57
N GLY A 20 -4.56 3.87 0.88
CA GLY A 20 -5.38 3.76 -0.33
C GLY A 20 -4.73 4.30 -1.61
N SER A 21 -3.45 4.71 -1.59
CA SER A 21 -2.75 5.17 -2.79
C SER A 21 -2.49 4.01 -3.76
N THR A 22 -2.55 4.27 -5.06
CA THR A 22 -2.08 3.34 -6.08
C THR A 22 -0.55 3.38 -6.16
N PHE A 23 0.10 2.23 -6.34
CA PHE A 23 1.56 2.10 -6.48
C PHE A 23 1.90 0.88 -7.34
N ILE A 24 3.11 0.85 -7.90
CA ILE A 24 3.58 -0.26 -8.73
C ILE A 24 4.31 -1.28 -7.85
N TYR A 25 4.02 -2.56 -8.05
CA TYR A 25 4.74 -3.65 -7.39
C TYR A 25 4.82 -4.91 -8.26
N PRO A 26 5.97 -5.61 -8.29
CA PRO A 26 7.22 -5.26 -7.59
C PRO A 26 8.06 -4.27 -8.39
N GLU A 27 8.54 -3.20 -7.75
CA GLU A 27 9.48 -2.25 -8.35
C GLU A 27 10.90 -2.47 -7.79
N LYS A 28 11.89 -2.55 -8.67
CA LYS A 28 13.28 -2.83 -8.28
C LYS A 28 13.82 -1.70 -7.41
N GLY A 29 14.29 -2.03 -6.20
CA GLY A 29 14.83 -1.05 -5.25
C GLY A 29 13.79 -0.37 -4.37
N SER A 30 12.49 -0.57 -4.63
CA SER A 30 11.43 -0.07 -3.76
C SER A 30 11.25 -0.98 -2.55
N LYS A 31 10.98 -0.37 -1.39
CA LYS A 31 10.55 -1.11 -0.19
C LYS A 31 9.06 -1.43 -0.18
N ALA A 32 8.33 -1.06 -1.22
CA ALA A 32 6.94 -1.42 -1.37
C ALA A 32 6.77 -2.95 -1.25
N THR A 33 5.67 -3.35 -0.63
CA THR A 33 5.29 -4.75 -0.47
C THR A 33 4.04 -5.02 -1.30
N ARG A 34 3.64 -6.28 -1.41
CA ARG A 34 2.36 -6.66 -2.06
C ARG A 34 1.13 -5.90 -1.52
N PHE A 35 1.18 -5.39 -0.28
CA PHE A 35 0.03 -4.78 0.41
C PHE A 35 0.18 -3.28 0.71
N HIS A 36 1.41 -2.79 0.75
CA HIS A 36 1.72 -1.44 1.22
C HIS A 36 2.65 -0.76 0.23
N CYS A 37 2.33 0.49 -0.13
CA CYS A 37 3.28 1.36 -0.81
C CYS A 37 4.52 1.57 0.06
N GLU A 38 5.60 2.04 -0.56
CA GLU A 38 6.89 2.27 0.10
C GLU A 38 6.78 3.08 1.39
N SER A 39 6.07 4.22 1.36
CA SER A 39 5.90 5.08 2.54
C SER A 39 5.20 4.37 3.70
N CYS A 40 4.21 3.51 3.42
CA CYS A 40 3.50 2.76 4.46
C CYS A 40 4.25 1.49 4.89
N ALA A 41 5.07 0.92 4.01
CA ALA A 41 5.90 -0.23 4.31
C ALA A 41 6.99 0.11 5.34
N ASP A 42 7.53 1.32 5.28
CA ASP A 42 8.55 1.83 6.23
C ASP A 42 8.00 2.12 7.63
N LEU A 43 6.68 2.18 7.81
CA LEU A 43 6.09 2.45 9.13
C LEU A 43 6.06 1.20 10.02
N PRO A 44 6.31 1.35 11.34
CA PRO A 44 5.96 0.34 12.33
C PRO A 44 4.52 -0.18 12.22
N VAL A 45 4.34 -1.47 12.51
CA VAL A 45 3.05 -2.17 12.38
C VAL A 45 1.93 -1.46 13.16
N HIS A 46 2.21 -0.94 14.35
CA HIS A 46 1.21 -0.26 15.17
C HIS A 46 0.75 1.07 14.55
N PHE A 47 1.65 1.83 13.92
CA PHE A 47 1.26 3.04 13.18
C PHE A 47 0.43 2.72 11.94
N ARG A 48 0.78 1.67 11.19
CA ARG A 48 -0.05 1.20 10.07
C ARG A 48 -1.49 0.91 10.50
N LYS A 49 -1.69 0.19 11.61
CA LYS A 49 -3.04 -0.14 12.12
C LYS A 49 -3.86 1.12 12.42
N THR A 50 -3.24 2.09 13.09
CA THR A 50 -3.89 3.37 13.42
C THR A 50 -4.26 4.14 12.16
N LEU A 51 -3.34 4.28 11.21
CA LEU A 51 -3.58 4.97 9.94
C LEU A 51 -4.68 4.30 9.11
N THR A 52 -4.69 2.97 9.02
CA THR A 52 -5.76 2.24 8.33
C THR A 52 -7.13 2.54 8.94
N ARG A 53 -7.23 2.57 10.28
CA ARG A 53 -8.48 2.90 10.98
C ARG A 53 -8.93 4.33 10.68
N LEU A 54 -8.01 5.29 10.75
CA LEU A 54 -8.30 6.71 10.47
C LEU A 54 -8.71 6.91 9.01
N GLY A 55 -7.97 6.33 8.06
CA GLY A 55 -8.28 6.42 6.62
C GLY A 55 -9.62 5.79 6.24
N LYS A 56 -10.07 4.74 6.94
CA LYS A 56 -11.43 4.20 6.77
C LYS A 56 -12.50 5.19 7.26
N ARG A 57 -12.26 5.85 8.40
CA ARG A 57 -13.19 6.84 8.95
C ARG A 57 -13.30 8.07 8.04
N ILE A 58 -12.17 8.60 7.57
CA ILE A 58 -12.13 9.73 6.63
C ILE A 58 -12.92 9.41 5.35
N ARG A 59 -12.62 8.29 4.67
CA ARG A 59 -13.35 7.86 3.45
C ARG A 59 -14.86 7.67 3.68
N THR A 60 -15.25 7.28 4.89
CA THR A 60 -16.67 7.14 5.23
C THR A 60 -17.34 8.50 5.40
N LEU A 61 -16.66 9.46 6.03
CA LEU A 61 -17.15 10.83 6.17
C LEU A 61 -17.21 11.55 4.82
N GLU A 62 -16.19 11.41 3.97
CA GLU A 62 -16.18 11.96 2.62
C GLU A 62 -17.37 11.46 1.78
N ARG A 63 -17.67 10.16 1.85
CA ARG A 63 -18.85 9.60 1.16
C ARG A 63 -20.15 10.20 1.67
N LYS A 64 -20.30 10.38 2.98
CA LYS A 64 -21.50 11.02 3.56
C LYS A 64 -21.67 12.46 3.07
N ILE A 65 -20.58 13.22 2.99
CA ILE A 65 -20.62 14.60 2.49
C ILE A 65 -21.00 14.64 1.01
N ARG A 66 -20.48 13.72 0.18
CA ARG A 66 -20.80 13.67 -1.26
C ARG A 66 -22.27 13.32 -1.56
N THR A 67 -22.97 12.72 -0.60
CA THR A 67 -24.38 12.33 -0.74
C THR A 67 -25.35 13.37 -0.16
N LEU A 68 -24.84 14.44 0.44
CA LEU A 68 -25.62 15.63 0.82
C LEU A 68 -25.71 16.58 -0.36
#